data_AF-A0A2D0PY76-F1
#
_entry.id   AF-A0A2D0PY76-F1
#
_cell.length_a   1.000
_cell.length_b   1.000
_cell.length_c   1.000
_cell.angle_alpha   90.00
_cell.angle_beta   90.00
_cell.angle_gamma   90.00
#
_symmetry.space_group_name_H-M   'P 1'
#
loop_
_entity.id
_entity.type
_entity.pdbx_description
1 polymer ?
#
loop_
_entity_poly.entity_id
_entity_poly.type
_entity_poly.pdbx_seq_one_letter_code
_entity_poly.pdbx_strand_id
1 'polypeptide(L)'
;MSDNDDIEVDSDADKRAHHNALERKRRDHIKDSFHSLRDSVPALQGEKASRAQILDKATEYIQYMRRKNHTHQQDIDDLKRQNALLEQQGEKLRLHPTSSSSSSSSSSSHHAVRALEKVKGNTQLQAGYSSSDSSLYTNPKGSTVSAFDGGSDSSSESEPEEPSTRKKLRQEAS
;
A
#
# COMPACT_ATOMS: atom_id res chain seq x y z
N MET A 1 -10.06 -26.14 69.73
CA MET A 1 -10.42 -24.90 69.02
C MET A 1 -10.33 -25.25 67.56
N SER A 2 -11.46 -25.50 66.92
CA SER A 2 -11.48 -25.71 65.46
C SER A 2 -11.63 -24.32 64.88
N ASP A 3 -10.57 -23.82 64.26
CA ASP A 3 -10.62 -22.69 63.35
C ASP A 3 -11.64 -23.08 62.28
N ASN A 4 -12.85 -22.55 62.46
CA ASN A 4 -13.96 -22.77 61.57
C ASN A 4 -13.66 -21.88 60.37
N ASP A 5 -12.99 -22.47 59.37
CA ASP A 5 -12.70 -21.83 58.09
C ASP A 5 -13.92 -21.03 57.66
N ASP A 6 -13.71 -19.72 57.58
CA ASP A 6 -14.66 -18.72 57.12
C ASP A 6 -14.95 -19.03 55.65
N ILE A 7 -15.85 -19.99 55.41
CA ILE A 7 -16.42 -20.23 54.10
C ILE A 7 -17.22 -18.97 53.83
N GLU A 8 -16.59 -17.98 53.18
CA GLU A 8 -17.25 -16.82 52.59
C GLU A 8 -18.29 -17.37 51.60
N VAL A 9 -19.50 -17.60 52.10
CA VAL A 9 -20.67 -17.93 51.29
C VAL A 9 -21.03 -16.64 50.58
N ASP A 10 -20.41 -16.46 49.41
CA ASP A 10 -20.61 -15.32 48.51
C ASP A 10 -22.12 -15.10 48.35
N SER A 11 -22.61 -13.96 48.85
CA SER A 11 -24.05 -13.71 48.93
C SER A 11 -24.64 -13.60 47.52
N ASP A 12 -25.95 -13.80 47.37
CA ASP A 12 -26.59 -13.61 46.06
C ASP A 12 -26.42 -12.17 45.53
N ALA A 13 -26.16 -11.20 46.43
CA ALA A 13 -25.79 -9.84 46.06
C ALA A 13 -24.38 -9.78 45.46
N ASP A 14 -23.40 -10.48 46.04
CA ASP A 14 -22.02 -10.52 45.55
C ASP A 14 -21.92 -11.19 44.18
N LYS A 15 -22.61 -12.32 44.01
CA LYS A 15 -22.71 -13.00 42.70
C LYS A 15 -23.30 -12.08 41.63
N ARG A 16 -24.34 -11.30 41.98
CA ARG A 16 -24.97 -10.32 41.07
C ARG A 16 -24.04 -9.16 40.77
N ALA A 17 -23.31 -8.65 41.76
CA ALA A 17 -22.34 -7.58 41.60
C ALA A 17 -21.18 -8.02 40.69
N HIS A 18 -20.63 -9.22 40.92
CA HIS A 18 -19.58 -9.80 40.11
C HIS A 18 -20.02 -10.01 38.65
N HIS A 19 -21.21 -10.57 38.42
CA HIS A 19 -21.78 -10.71 37.08
C HIS A 19 -21.92 -9.34 36.37
N ASN A 20 -22.42 -8.32 37.07
CA ASN A 20 -22.55 -6.96 36.52
C ASN A 20 -21.19 -6.33 36.19
N ALA A 21 -20.17 -6.60 37.00
CA ALA A 21 -18.81 -6.14 36.75
C ALA A 21 -18.21 -6.80 35.49
N LEU A 22 -18.35 -8.12 35.35
CA LEU A 22 -17.89 -8.86 34.17
C LEU A 22 -18.59 -8.37 32.90
N GLU A 23 -19.90 -8.16 32.93
CA GLU A 23 -20.64 -7.67 31.77
C GLU A 23 -20.22 -6.23 31.40
N ARG A 24 -19.93 -5.37 32.38
CA ARG A 24 -19.39 -4.03 32.10
C ARG A 24 -18.04 -4.11 31.38
N LYS A 25 -17.13 -4.96 31.88
CA LYS A 25 -15.84 -5.22 31.23
C LYS A 25 -16.02 -5.72 29.79
N ARG A 26 -16.97 -6.65 29.57
CA ARG A 26 -17.31 -7.14 28.22
C ARG A 26 -17.78 -6.00 27.31
N ARG A 27 -18.68 -5.13 27.79
CA ARG A 27 -19.19 -3.99 27.01
C ARG A 27 -18.10 -2.98 26.67
N ASP A 28 -17.15 -2.75 27.57
CA ASP A 28 -16.02 -1.86 27.30
C ASP A 28 -15.10 -2.45 26.22
N HIS A 29 -14.78 -3.75 26.28
CA HIS A 29 -14.03 -4.40 25.21
C HIS A 29 -14.75 -4.32 23.85
N ILE A 30 -16.07 -4.54 23.82
CA ILE A 30 -16.86 -4.40 22.58
C ILE A 30 -16.81 -2.96 22.07
N LYS A 31 -16.91 -1.98 22.98
CA LYS A 31 -16.81 -0.57 22.63
C LYS A 31 -15.45 -0.26 21.99
N ASP A 32 -14.36 -0.78 22.53
CA ASP A 32 -13.02 -0.59 21.96
C ASP A 32 -12.90 -1.24 20.57
N SER A 33 -13.42 -2.46 20.40
CA SER A 33 -13.48 -3.12 19.09
C SER A 33 -14.25 -2.30 18.04
N PHE A 34 -15.34 -1.61 18.45
CA PHE A 34 -16.07 -0.71 17.55
C PHE A 34 -15.25 0.53 17.17
N HIS A 35 -14.44 1.08 18.08
CA HIS A 35 -13.52 2.18 17.76
C HIS A 35 -12.45 1.72 16.75
N SER A 36 -11.80 0.58 17.00
CA SER A 36 -10.82 0.01 16.08
C SER A 36 -11.40 -0.28 14.70
N LEU A 37 -12.65 -0.78 14.65
CA LEU A 37 -13.35 -1.03 13.40
C LEU A 37 -13.63 0.28 12.65
N ARG A 38 -14.14 1.31 13.33
CA ARG A 38 -14.39 2.63 12.73
C ARG A 38 -13.13 3.21 12.10
N ASP A 39 -12.02 3.16 12.83
CA ASP A 39 -10.76 3.77 12.41
C ASP A 39 -10.13 3.02 11.22
N SER A 40 -10.50 1.75 11.01
CA SER A 40 -10.09 0.94 9.85
C SER A 40 -10.91 1.19 8.58
N VAL A 41 -12.03 1.93 8.68
CA VAL A 41 -12.93 2.24 7.55
C VAL A 41 -12.70 3.70 7.13
N PRO A 42 -12.08 3.98 5.97
CA PRO A 42 -11.69 5.33 5.57
C PRO A 42 -12.83 6.37 5.59
N ALA A 43 -14.04 5.95 5.20
CA ALA A 43 -15.21 6.82 5.16
C ALA A 43 -15.76 7.25 6.55
N LEU A 44 -15.25 6.66 7.64
CA LEU A 44 -15.67 6.96 9.01
C LEU A 44 -14.57 7.60 9.85
N GLN A 45 -13.38 7.78 9.29
CA GLN A 45 -12.25 8.38 10.00
C GLN A 45 -12.55 9.85 10.32
N GLY A 46 -12.35 10.24 11.58
CA GLY A 46 -12.60 11.62 12.03
C GLY A 46 -14.08 12.00 12.21
N GLU A 47 -15.01 11.09 11.92
CA GLU A 47 -16.45 11.36 12.04
C GLU A 47 -17.11 10.63 13.22
N LYS A 48 -18.17 11.24 13.77
CA LYS A 48 -19.03 10.58 14.75
C LYS A 48 -19.98 9.62 14.03
N ALA A 49 -19.80 8.32 14.22
CA ALA A 49 -20.63 7.27 13.64
C ALA A 49 -21.31 6.41 14.69
N SER A 50 -22.59 6.07 14.48
CA SER A 50 -23.31 5.11 15.32
C SER A 50 -22.85 3.67 15.07
N ARG A 51 -23.14 2.75 16.00
CA ARG A 51 -22.79 1.32 15.83
C ARG A 51 -23.37 0.71 14.54
N ALA A 52 -24.61 1.05 14.20
CA ALA A 52 -25.24 0.57 12.97
C ALA A 52 -24.48 1.08 11.74
N GLN A 53 -24.21 2.39 11.67
CA GLN A 53 -23.44 2.98 10.57
C GLN A 53 -22.03 2.38 10.45
N ILE A 54 -21.35 2.10 11.57
CA ILE A 54 -20.04 1.45 11.56
C ILE A 54 -20.13 0.08 10.89
N LEU A 55 -21.13 -0.73 11.24
CA LEU A 55 -21.33 -2.05 10.64
C LEU A 55 -21.67 -1.94 9.15
N ASP A 56 -22.62 -1.07 8.79
CA ASP A 56 -23.06 -0.87 7.41
C ASP A 56 -21.88 -0.45 6.50
N LYS A 57 -21.12 0.56 6.94
CA LYS A 57 -19.99 1.09 6.17
C LYS A 57 -18.80 0.14 6.15
N ALA A 58 -18.57 -0.63 7.21
CA ALA A 58 -17.57 -1.70 7.19
C ALA A 58 -17.94 -2.79 6.17
N THR A 59 -19.21 -3.21 6.12
CA THR A 59 -19.69 -4.18 5.13
C THR A 59 -19.54 -3.65 3.71
N GLU A 60 -19.96 -2.40 3.45
CA GLU A 60 -19.75 -1.74 2.16
C GLU A 60 -18.27 -1.70 1.77
N TYR A 61 -17.40 -1.33 2.71
CA TYR A 61 -15.96 -1.21 2.46
C TYR A 61 -15.31 -2.57 2.15
N ILE A 62 -15.69 -3.63 2.86
CA ILE A 62 -15.22 -4.99 2.55
C ILE A 62 -15.62 -5.40 1.13
N GLN A 63 -16.88 -5.15 0.74
CA GLN A 63 -17.36 -5.47 -0.62
C GLN A 63 -16.65 -4.65 -1.70
N TYR A 64 -16.41 -3.37 -1.43
CA TYR A 64 -15.62 -2.49 -2.30
C TYR A 64 -14.19 -3.02 -2.47
N MET A 65 -13.48 -3.30 -1.37
CA MET A 65 -12.11 -3.78 -1.40
C MET A 65 -11.98 -5.14 -2.10
N ARG A 66 -12.96 -6.04 -1.94
CA ARG A 66 -13.01 -7.30 -2.69
C ARG A 66 -13.08 -7.07 -4.20
N ARG A 67 -13.96 -6.19 -4.67
CA ARG A 67 -14.08 -5.84 -6.09
C ARG A 67 -12.80 -5.17 -6.61
N LYS A 68 -12.25 -4.21 -5.85
CA LYS A 68 -11.02 -3.50 -6.20
C LYS A 68 -9.83 -4.45 -6.32
N ASN A 69 -9.64 -5.34 -5.35
CA ASN A 69 -8.58 -6.35 -5.39
C ASN A 69 -8.76 -7.31 -6.58
N HIS A 70 -10.00 -7.67 -6.92
CA HIS A 70 -10.26 -8.50 -8.08
C HIS A 70 -9.86 -7.81 -9.39
N THR A 71 -10.21 -6.54 -9.59
CA THR A 71 -9.78 -5.76 -10.75
C THR A 71 -8.26 -5.66 -10.82
N HIS A 72 -7.59 -5.31 -9.71
CA HIS A 72 -6.13 -5.27 -9.69
C HIS A 72 -5.49 -6.61 -10.00
N GLN A 73 -6.08 -7.72 -9.56
CA GLN A 73 -5.58 -9.05 -9.91
C GLN A 73 -5.72 -9.32 -11.41
N GLN A 74 -6.83 -8.92 -12.04
CA GLN A 74 -7.01 -9.02 -13.49
C GLN A 74 -5.95 -8.20 -14.22
N ASP A 75 -5.72 -6.95 -13.80
CA ASP A 75 -4.71 -6.06 -14.40
C ASP A 75 -3.30 -6.68 -14.30
N ILE A 76 -2.96 -7.26 -13.14
CA ILE A 76 -1.69 -7.96 -12.92
C ILE A 76 -1.55 -9.14 -13.88
N ASP A 77 -2.59 -9.94 -14.06
CA ASP A 77 -2.56 -11.14 -14.91
C ASP A 77 -2.46 -10.77 -16.40
N ASP A 78 -3.15 -9.71 -16.83
CA ASP A 78 -3.05 -9.21 -18.20
C ASP A 78 -1.67 -8.60 -18.49
N LEU A 79 -1.09 -7.84 -17.55
CA LEU A 79 0.26 -7.31 -17.67
C LEU A 79 1.31 -8.42 -17.72
N LYS A 80 1.16 -9.49 -16.91
CA LYS A 80 2.03 -10.66 -16.98
C LYS A 80 1.95 -11.35 -18.35
N ARG A 81 0.75 -11.48 -18.93
CA ARG A 81 0.57 -12.04 -20.27
C ARG A 81 1.24 -11.17 -21.33
N GLN A 82 1.11 -9.85 -21.24
CA GLN A 82 1.77 -8.92 -22.16
C GLN A 82 3.29 -8.99 -22.05
N ASN A 83 3.84 -9.00 -20.83
CA ASN A 83 5.27 -9.14 -20.60
C ASN A 83 5.82 -10.45 -21.18
N ALA A 84 5.13 -11.57 -20.98
CA ALA A 84 5.54 -12.86 -21.54
C ALA A 84 5.61 -12.83 -23.08
N LEU A 85 4.66 -12.17 -23.74
CA LEU A 85 4.69 -12.01 -25.21
C LEU A 85 5.84 -11.12 -25.67
N LEU A 86 6.13 -10.04 -24.94
CA LEU A 86 7.25 -9.13 -25.25
C LEU A 86 8.61 -9.81 -25.02
N GLU A 87 8.76 -10.57 -23.94
CA GLU A 87 9.95 -11.36 -23.65
C GLU A 87 10.20 -12.39 -24.76
N GLN A 88 9.15 -13.09 -25.22
CA GLN A 88 9.25 -14.02 -26.35
C GLN A 88 9.72 -13.32 -27.63
N GLN A 89 9.23 -12.11 -27.92
CA GLN A 89 9.67 -11.32 -29.07
C GLN A 89 11.12 -10.87 -28.93
N GLY A 90 11.53 -10.43 -27.73
CA GLY A 90 12.91 -10.06 -27.42
C GLY A 90 13.88 -11.23 -27.61
N GLU A 91 13.53 -12.41 -27.13
CA GLU A 91 14.32 -13.64 -27.33
C GLU A 91 14.42 -14.02 -28.81
N LYS A 92 13.32 -13.96 -29.57
CA LYS A 92 13.33 -14.23 -31.01
C LYS A 92 14.28 -13.30 -31.76
N LEU A 93 14.29 -12.02 -31.42
CA LEU A 93 15.19 -11.01 -32.00
C LEU A 93 16.66 -11.25 -31.60
N ARG A 94 16.91 -11.79 -30.40
CA ARG A 94 18.27 -12.14 -29.93
C ARG A 94 18.84 -13.38 -30.59
N LEU A 95 18.01 -14.41 -30.84
CA LEU A 95 18.43 -15.66 -31.49
C LEU A 95 18.67 -15.52 -32.99
N HIS A 96 18.08 -14.51 -33.62
CA HIS A 96 18.37 -14.12 -35.00
C HIS A 96 19.02 -12.73 -35.00
N PRO A 97 20.32 -12.62 -34.67
CA PRO A 97 21.01 -11.37 -34.93
C PRO A 97 20.85 -11.12 -36.43
N THR A 98 20.25 -9.99 -36.80
CA THR A 98 20.30 -9.52 -38.17
C THR A 98 21.77 -9.51 -38.53
N SER A 99 22.18 -10.45 -39.38
CA SER A 99 23.55 -10.62 -39.84
C SER A 99 23.88 -9.42 -40.73
N SER A 100 24.22 -8.30 -40.10
CA SER A 100 24.85 -7.16 -40.74
C SER A 100 26.35 -7.42 -40.79
N SER A 101 26.73 -8.36 -41.65
CA SER A 101 28.06 -8.40 -42.25
C SER A 101 27.93 -8.77 -43.73
N SER A 102 27.57 -7.77 -44.54
CA SER A 102 28.17 -7.64 -45.87
C SER A 102 28.13 -6.17 -46.30
N SER A 103 29.33 -5.58 -46.28
CA SER A 103 29.72 -4.44 -47.10
C SER A 103 29.42 -4.68 -48.58
N SER A 104 28.73 -3.76 -49.23
CA SER A 104 29.14 -3.09 -50.50
C SER A 104 27.94 -2.57 -51.31
N SER A 105 28.00 -1.27 -51.60
CA SER A 105 27.58 -0.60 -52.84
C SER A 105 26.15 -0.80 -53.37
N SER A 106 25.33 0.25 -53.28
CA SER A 106 24.87 1.05 -54.44
C SER A 106 23.51 1.70 -54.19
N SER A 107 23.42 3.00 -54.53
CA SER A 107 22.26 3.88 -54.49
C SER A 107 20.94 3.24 -54.90
N SER A 108 19.94 3.27 -54.00
CA SER A 108 18.51 3.49 -54.31
C SER A 108 17.65 3.01 -53.14
N SER A 109 17.28 3.89 -52.20
CA SER A 109 16.09 3.70 -51.33
C SER A 109 15.86 4.89 -50.39
N HIS A 110 15.33 6.00 -50.94
CA HIS A 110 14.75 7.08 -50.13
C HIS A 110 13.24 6.90 -49.85
N HIS A 111 12.63 5.79 -50.29
CA HIS A 111 11.16 5.62 -50.24
C HIS A 111 10.62 4.84 -49.03
N ALA A 112 11.44 4.10 -48.29
CA ALA A 112 10.94 3.19 -47.24
C ALA A 112 10.66 3.84 -45.87
N VAL A 113 11.20 5.04 -45.60
CA VAL A 113 11.12 5.65 -44.25
C VAL A 113 9.80 6.40 -43.98
N ARG A 114 8.93 6.54 -45.00
CA ARG A 114 7.73 7.38 -44.93
C ARG A 114 6.44 6.62 -44.53
N ALA A 115 6.53 5.33 -44.20
CA ALA A 115 5.36 4.46 -44.01
C ALA A 115 5.02 4.09 -42.55
N LEU A 116 5.72 4.60 -41.53
CA LEU A 116 5.51 4.23 -40.12
C LEU A 116 4.82 5.30 -39.25
N GLU A 117 4.24 6.33 -39.84
CA GLU A 117 3.62 7.44 -39.09
C GLU A 117 2.09 7.35 -38.91
N LYS A 118 1.45 6.22 -39.26
CA LYS A 118 -0.02 6.08 -39.16
C LYS A 118 -0.48 4.90 -38.31
N VAL A 119 -0.13 4.90 -37.02
CA VAL A 119 -1.01 4.38 -35.95
C VAL A 119 -0.74 5.19 -34.67
N LYS A 120 -1.25 6.42 -34.60
CA LYS A 120 -1.41 7.15 -33.33
C LYS A 120 -2.83 7.67 -33.25
N GLY A 121 -3.68 6.91 -32.59
CA GLY A 121 -5.07 7.31 -32.39
C GLY A 121 -5.95 6.16 -31.92
N ASN A 122 -5.67 5.57 -30.75
CA ASN A 122 -6.77 5.11 -29.87
C ASN A 122 -6.38 4.84 -28.40
N THR A 123 -5.38 5.52 -27.85
CA THR A 123 -5.16 5.54 -26.40
C THR A 123 -5.85 6.76 -25.82
N GLN A 124 -7.18 6.71 -25.73
CA GLN A 124 -7.93 7.56 -24.83
C GLN A 124 -7.72 7.03 -23.40
N LEU A 125 -6.49 7.18 -22.90
CA LEU A 125 -6.29 7.19 -21.45
C LEU A 125 -6.89 8.50 -20.96
N GLN A 126 -7.97 8.36 -20.20
CA GLN A 126 -8.61 9.46 -19.50
C GLN A 126 -7.54 10.25 -18.74
N ALA A 127 -7.32 11.48 -19.20
CA ALA A 127 -6.68 12.54 -18.47
C ALA A 127 -7.54 12.87 -17.24
N GLY A 128 -7.48 12.00 -16.24
CA GLY A 128 -8.20 12.09 -14.97
C GLY A 128 -7.32 12.54 -13.80
N TYR A 129 -6.07 12.91 -14.03
CA TYR A 129 -5.28 13.60 -13.01
C TYR A 129 -5.50 15.11 -13.14
N SER A 130 -6.64 15.60 -12.65
CA SER A 130 -6.72 16.99 -12.22
C SER A 130 -5.94 17.11 -10.91
N SER A 131 -4.60 17.07 -10.98
CA SER A 131 -3.74 17.36 -9.84
C SER A 131 -3.92 18.85 -9.52
N SER A 132 -4.78 19.13 -8.55
CA SER A 132 -5.13 20.50 -8.16
C SER A 132 -4.12 21.10 -7.18
N ASP A 133 -2.85 20.69 -7.27
CA ASP A 133 -1.80 21.20 -6.37
C ASP A 133 -0.49 21.49 -7.12
N SER A 134 -0.58 22.34 -8.15
CA SER A 134 0.58 23.11 -8.61
C SER A 134 0.41 24.57 -8.18
N SER A 135 0.35 24.78 -6.86
CA SER A 135 0.50 26.12 -6.30
C SER A 135 1.99 26.48 -6.32
N LEU A 136 2.46 26.92 -7.49
CA LEU A 136 3.76 27.56 -7.65
C LEU A 136 3.85 28.73 -6.65
N TYR A 137 4.86 28.70 -5.79
CA TYR A 137 5.18 29.82 -4.91
C TYR A 137 5.38 31.08 -5.76
N THR A 138 4.49 32.06 -5.63
CA THR A 138 4.61 33.36 -6.30
C THR A 138 4.98 34.41 -5.26
N ASN A 139 6.00 35.22 -5.55
CA ASN A 139 6.32 36.34 -4.68
C ASN A 139 5.19 37.38 -4.73
N PRO A 140 5.06 38.29 -3.73
CA PRO A 140 4.00 39.32 -3.68
C PRO A 140 3.95 40.26 -4.91
N LYS A 141 4.99 40.21 -5.76
CA LYS A 141 5.08 40.93 -7.04
C LYS A 141 4.59 40.13 -8.25
N GLY A 142 4.00 38.94 -8.05
CA GLY A 142 3.32 38.16 -9.10
C GLY A 142 4.23 37.46 -10.11
N SER A 143 5.52 37.31 -9.83
CA SER A 143 6.46 36.64 -10.75
C SER A 143 6.65 35.17 -10.36
N THR A 144 6.65 34.28 -11.37
CA THR A 144 6.89 32.83 -11.20
C THR A 144 8.34 32.56 -10.83
N VAL A 145 8.59 31.85 -9.72
CA VAL A 145 9.93 31.47 -9.26
C VAL A 145 10.16 29.99 -9.57
N SER A 146 11.16 29.67 -10.39
CA SER A 146 11.57 28.29 -10.68
C SER A 146 12.48 27.76 -9.57
N ALA A 147 12.18 26.58 -9.03
CA ALA A 147 13.00 25.90 -8.01
C ALA A 147 14.03 24.93 -8.64
N PHE A 148 14.86 25.43 -9.57
CA PHE A 148 15.98 24.66 -10.12
C PHE A 148 17.26 25.49 -10.13
N ASP A 149 17.99 25.36 -9.03
CA ASP A 149 19.41 25.69 -8.84
C ASP A 149 19.85 24.73 -7.73
N GLY A 150 20.43 23.57 -8.02
CA GLY A 150 21.80 23.43 -8.49
C GLY A 150 22.53 22.60 -7.43
N GLY A 151 22.98 21.40 -7.78
CA GLY A 151 23.87 20.61 -6.91
C GLY A 151 23.60 19.11 -6.94
N SER A 152 24.20 18.42 -7.90
CA SER A 152 24.54 17.01 -7.75
C SER A 152 25.94 16.94 -7.12
N ASP A 153 26.09 16.31 -5.97
CA ASP A 153 27.33 15.69 -5.53
C ASP A 153 27.09 14.21 -5.21
N SER A 154 27.55 13.35 -6.11
CA SER A 154 27.73 11.94 -5.83
C SER A 154 29.06 11.75 -5.10
N SER A 155 29.04 11.11 -3.93
CA SER A 155 30.18 10.34 -3.43
C SER A 155 29.68 9.09 -2.69
N SER A 156 29.97 7.93 -3.30
CA SER A 156 29.97 6.63 -2.64
C SER A 156 31.25 6.49 -1.81
N GLU A 157 31.13 6.07 -0.55
CA GLU A 157 32.21 5.37 0.17
C GLU A 157 31.61 4.22 0.99
N SER A 158 32.23 3.05 0.83
CA SER A 158 32.00 1.80 1.55
C SER A 158 33.03 1.68 2.68
N GLU A 159 32.71 0.98 3.78
CA GLU A 159 33.52 0.00 4.55
C GLU A 159 32.95 -0.21 6.01
N PRO A 160 33.32 -1.29 6.76
CA PRO A 160 32.40 -2.10 7.59
C PRO A 160 32.73 -2.22 9.12
N GLU A 161 31.98 -3.12 9.81
CA GLU A 161 32.19 -3.76 11.15
C GLU A 161 31.96 -2.88 12.42
N GLU A 162 31.40 -3.30 13.58
CA GLU A 162 31.37 -4.59 14.33
C GLU A 162 30.20 -4.58 15.40
N PRO A 163 29.94 -5.67 16.17
CA PRO A 163 28.66 -5.98 16.83
C PRO A 163 28.49 -5.49 18.28
N SER A 164 27.24 -5.24 18.67
CA SER A 164 26.87 -5.03 20.09
C SER A 164 26.60 -6.35 20.82
N THR A 165 27.27 -6.50 21.95
CA THR A 165 27.42 -7.71 22.74
C THR A 165 26.20 -8.04 23.62
N ARG A 166 25.97 -9.35 23.78
CA ARG A 166 24.96 -9.97 24.65
C ARG A 166 25.08 -9.51 26.11
N LYS A 167 23.95 -9.28 26.79
CA LYS A 167 23.83 -9.50 28.25
C LYS A 167 22.77 -10.55 28.57
N LYS A 168 23.26 -11.59 29.25
CA LYS A 168 22.64 -12.84 29.68
C LYS A 168 21.90 -12.60 30.99
N LEU A 169 20.60 -12.89 31.05
CA LEU A 169 19.85 -13.02 32.30
C LEU A 169 20.17 -14.40 32.89
N ARG A 170 20.84 -14.41 34.04
CA ARG A 170 21.18 -15.63 34.78
C ARG A 170 20.10 -15.90 35.82
N GLN A 171 19.47 -17.06 35.67
CA GLN A 171 18.61 -17.71 36.63
C GLN A 171 19.51 -18.33 37.72
N GLU A 172 19.24 -18.06 38.99
CA GLU A 172 19.68 -18.88 40.11
C GLU A 172 18.50 -19.01 41.07
N ALA A 173 18.25 -20.26 41.46
CA ALA A 173 17.34 -20.66 42.51
C ALA A 173 18.06 -20.55 43.86
N SER A 174 17.31 -20.28 44.92
CA SER A 174 17.53 -20.89 46.23
C SER A 174 16.21 -20.91 47.00
#